data_AF-A0A396JW19-F1
#
_entry.id   AF-A0A396JW19-F1
#
_cell.length_a   1.000
_cell.length_b   1.000
_cell.length_c   1.000
_cell.angle_alpha   90.00
_cell.angle_beta   90.00
_cell.angle_gamma   90.00
#
_symmetry.space_group_name_H-M   'P 1'
#
loop_
_entity.id
_entity.type
_entity.pdbx_description
1 polymer ?
#
loop_
_entity_poly.entity_id
_entity_poly.type
_entity_poly.pdbx_seq_one_letter_code
_entity_poly.pdbx_strand_id
1 'polypeptide(L)'
;MVASGDWCDTDDFRLINALYALDACCMEEVDWDNLLEHRSGDVCWKRWEQMIHHIGEHAAKSFIEQVEVLAKRFCPNLLEDREAFDNKPVIC
;
A
#
# COMPACT_ATOMS: atom_id res chain seq x y z
N MET A 1 0.79 -3.84 -17.70
CA MET A 1 0.44 -4.52 -16.44
C MET A 1 -1.01 -4.97 -16.51
N VAL A 2 -2.00 -4.08 -16.47
CA VAL A 2 -3.42 -4.50 -16.63
C VAL A 2 -3.73 -4.96 -18.05
N ALA A 3 -3.37 -4.14 -19.06
CA ALA A 3 -3.61 -4.49 -20.47
C ALA A 3 -2.81 -5.71 -20.96
N SER A 4 -1.73 -6.07 -20.26
CA SER A 4 -0.93 -7.28 -20.54
C SER A 4 -1.40 -8.50 -19.73
N GLY A 5 -2.38 -8.35 -18.84
CA GLY A 5 -2.92 -9.42 -17.98
C GLY A 5 -2.09 -9.71 -16.71
N ASP A 6 -0.95 -9.03 -16.54
CA ASP A 6 -0.03 -9.22 -15.41
C ASP A 6 -0.55 -8.61 -14.09
N TRP A 7 -1.59 -7.80 -14.14
CA TRP A 7 -2.15 -7.11 -12.97
C TRP A 7 -3.67 -6.98 -13.09
N CYS A 8 -4.40 -7.28 -12.02
CA CYS A 8 -5.85 -7.11 -11.98
C CYS A 8 -6.21 -5.76 -11.34
N ASP A 9 -7.34 -5.17 -11.72
CA ASP A 9 -7.83 -3.92 -11.08
C ASP A 9 -8.00 -4.09 -9.56
N THR A 10 -8.34 -5.30 -9.10
CA THR A 10 -8.46 -5.61 -7.67
C THR A 10 -7.11 -5.83 -6.96
N ASP A 11 -6.02 -5.99 -7.71
CA ASP A 11 -4.70 -6.16 -7.11
C ASP A 11 -4.16 -4.84 -6.55
N ASP A 12 -4.60 -3.69 -7.07
CA ASP A 12 -4.27 -2.39 -6.47
C ASP A 12 -4.75 -2.32 -5.02
N PHE A 13 -6.00 -2.73 -4.78
CA PHE A 13 -6.57 -2.80 -3.44
C PHE A 13 -5.78 -3.76 -2.54
N ARG A 14 -5.46 -4.96 -3.04
CA ARG A 14 -4.74 -5.98 -2.27
C ARG A 14 -3.34 -5.51 -1.89
N LEU A 15 -2.63 -4.89 -2.83
CA LEU A 15 -1.30 -4.35 -2.60
C LEU A 15 -1.32 -3.29 -1.49
N ILE A 16 -2.19 -2.29 -1.61
CA ILE A 16 -2.25 -1.19 -0.64
C ILE A 16 -2.72 -1.69 0.74
N ASN A 17 -3.71 -2.59 0.77
CA ASN A 17 -4.17 -3.18 2.02
C ASN A 17 -3.07 -3.99 2.71
N ALA A 18 -2.28 -4.76 1.95
CA ALA A 18 -1.16 -5.52 2.50
C ALA A 18 -0.06 -4.61 3.05
N LEU A 19 0.35 -3.58 2.30
CA LEU A 19 1.35 -2.60 2.74
C LEU A 19 0.90 -1.84 3.99
N TYR A 20 -0.37 -1.46 4.04
CA TYR A 20 -0.95 -0.77 5.19
C TYR A 20 -1.02 -1.65 6.44
N ALA A 21 -1.39 -2.92 6.29
CA ALA A 21 -1.45 -3.87 7.39
C ALA A 21 -0.06 -4.32 7.89
N LEU A 22 0.95 -4.25 7.02
CA LEU A 22 2.33 -4.62 7.35
C LEU A 22 3.00 -3.63 8.31
N ASP A 23 2.53 -2.37 8.35
CA ASP A 23 3.05 -1.29 9.20
C ASP A 23 4.58 -1.10 9.08
N ALA A 24 5.11 -1.34 7.87
CA ALA A 24 6.53 -1.20 7.57
C ALA A 24 6.94 0.28 7.56
N CYS A 25 8.14 0.59 8.08
CA CYS A 25 8.62 1.96 8.18
C CYS A 25 9.18 2.47 6.84
N CYS A 26 9.68 1.56 5.99
CA CYS A 26 10.25 1.88 4.69
C CYS A 26 10.10 0.71 3.70
N MET A 27 10.42 0.98 2.44
CA MET A 27 10.26 0.01 1.34
C MET A 27 11.19 -1.20 1.44
N GLU A 28 12.32 -1.07 2.15
CA GLU A 28 13.30 -2.12 2.40
C GLU A 28 12.83 -3.15 3.43
N GLU A 29 11.89 -2.78 4.31
CA GLU A 29 11.30 -3.70 5.29
C GLU A 29 10.17 -4.54 4.69
N VAL A 30 9.76 -4.24 3.46
CA VAL A 30 8.71 -4.97 2.76
C VAL A 30 9.31 -6.19 2.06
N ASP A 31 8.85 -7.38 2.46
CA ASP A 31 9.11 -8.61 1.70
C ASP A 31 8.19 -8.67 0.47
N TRP A 32 8.62 -8.03 -0.62
CA TRP A 32 7.83 -7.92 -1.85
C TRP A 32 7.48 -9.29 -2.46
N ASP A 33 8.38 -10.26 -2.36
CA ASP A 33 8.19 -11.60 -2.93
C ASP A 33 7.10 -12.40 -2.21
N ASN A 34 6.86 -12.09 -0.93
CA ASN A 34 5.82 -12.73 -0.13
C ASN A 34 4.65 -11.78 0.23
N LEU A 35 4.63 -10.57 -0.33
CA LEU A 35 3.61 -9.56 -0.01
C LEU A 35 2.20 -9.97 -0.50
N LEU A 36 2.12 -10.58 -1.69
CA LEU A 36 0.89 -11.07 -2.29
C LEU A 36 1.10 -12.51 -2.78
N GLU A 37 0.39 -13.48 -2.20
CA GLU A 37 0.57 -14.91 -2.50
C GLU A 37 0.49 -15.26 -4.00
N HIS A 38 -0.30 -14.53 -4.77
CA HIS A 38 -0.54 -14.78 -6.19
C HIS A 38 0.26 -13.87 -7.14
N ARG A 39 1.17 -13.03 -6.63
CA ARG A 39 1.99 -12.11 -7.44
C ARG A 39 3.44 -12.17 -7.02
N SER A 40 4.35 -12.16 -8.00
CA SER A 40 5.78 -12.03 -7.74
C SER A 40 6.14 -10.64 -7.22
N GLY A 41 7.18 -10.54 -6.39
CA GLY A 41 7.64 -9.27 -5.83
C GLY A 41 8.00 -8.23 -6.88
N ASP A 42 8.66 -8.63 -7.97
CA ASP A 42 8.98 -7.74 -9.11
C ASP A 42 7.74 -7.04 -9.70
N VAL A 43 6.60 -7.73 -9.72
CA VAL A 43 5.34 -7.20 -10.27
C VAL A 43 4.69 -6.26 -9.24
N CYS A 44 4.70 -6.63 -7.95
CA CYS A 44 4.25 -5.76 -6.87
C CYS A 44 5.07 -4.45 -6.83
N TRP A 45 6.40 -4.55 -6.90
CA TRP A 45 7.33 -3.44 -6.92
C TRP A 45 7.08 -2.49 -8.09
N LYS A 46 7.05 -3.04 -9.32
CA LYS A 46 6.77 -2.23 -10.52
C LYS A 46 5.43 -1.52 -10.46
N ARG A 47 4.41 -2.16 -9.86
CA ARG A 47 3.11 -1.51 -9.68
C ARG A 47 3.19 -0.40 -8.64
N TRP A 48 3.84 -0.66 -7.51
CA TRP A 48 4.08 0.35 -6.47
C TRP A 48 4.75 1.60 -7.06
N GLU A 49 5.83 1.45 -7.83
CA GLU A 49 6.50 2.57 -8.51
C GLU A 49 5.54 3.36 -9.41
N GLN A 50 4.68 2.67 -10.18
CA GLN A 50 3.68 3.34 -11.02
C GLN A 50 2.64 4.14 -10.21
N MET A 51 2.24 3.62 -9.04
CA MET A 51 1.33 4.32 -8.14
C MET A 51 2.00 5.56 -7.56
N ILE A 52 3.24 5.45 -7.11
CA ILE A 52 4.03 6.57 -6.59
C ILE A 52 4.20 7.66 -7.64
N HIS A 53 4.50 7.30 -8.89
CA HIS A 53 4.55 8.29 -9.98
C HIS A 53 3.20 8.98 -10.24
N HIS A 54 2.06 8.33 -9.96
CA HIS A 54 0.72 8.88 -10.18
C HIS A 54 0.18 9.75 -9.03
N ILE A 55 0.75 9.68 -7.82
CA ILE A 55 0.31 10.53 -6.69
C ILE A 55 0.97 11.92 -6.68
N GLY A 56 1.81 12.23 -7.67
CA GLY A 56 2.34 13.57 -7.91
C GLY A 56 3.24 14.05 -6.76
N GLU A 57 2.94 15.22 -6.20
CA GLU A 57 3.72 15.82 -5.10
C GLU A 57 3.78 14.93 -3.86
N HIS A 58 2.81 14.04 -3.66
CA HIS A 58 2.82 13.09 -2.57
C HIS A 58 3.89 12.00 -2.71
N ALA A 59 4.49 11.83 -3.90
CA ALA A 59 5.61 10.92 -4.11
C ALA A 59 6.87 11.31 -3.34
N ALA A 60 7.00 12.58 -2.94
CA ALA A 60 8.13 13.06 -2.14
C ALA A 60 7.94 12.86 -0.62
N LYS A 61 6.77 12.37 -0.19
CA LYS A 61 6.47 12.08 1.21
C LYS A 61 7.20 10.82 1.70
N SER A 62 7.18 10.57 3.00
CA SER A 62 7.68 9.32 3.57
C SER A 62 6.89 8.11 3.06
N PHE A 63 7.48 6.91 3.12
CA PHE A 63 6.83 5.67 2.71
C PHE A 63 5.47 5.48 3.39
N ILE A 64 5.39 5.67 4.70
CA ILE A 64 4.16 5.56 5.49
C ILE A 64 3.10 6.53 4.95
N GLU A 65 3.45 7.80 4.77
CA GLU A 65 2.51 8.80 4.24
C GLU A 65 2.07 8.48 2.80
N GLN A 66 2.94 7.91 1.96
CA GLN A 66 2.60 7.47 0.62
C GLN A 66 1.56 6.33 0.66
N VAL A 67 1.79 5.33 1.53
CA VAL A 67 0.85 4.23 1.75
C VAL A 67 -0.49 4.77 2.26
N GLU A 68 -0.51 5.72 3.20
CA GLU A 68 -1.73 6.35 3.70
C GLU A 68 -2.49 7.11 2.61
N VAL A 69 -1.80 7.91 1.79
CA VAL A 69 -2.42 8.65 0.67
C VAL A 69 -3.06 7.68 -0.32
N LEU A 70 -2.40 6.57 -0.62
CA LEU A 70 -2.93 5.53 -1.50
C LEU A 70 -4.09 4.78 -0.82
N ALA A 71 -3.98 4.44 0.46
CA ALA A 71 -5.05 3.78 1.23
C ALA A 71 -6.31 4.64 1.26
N LYS A 72 -6.20 5.96 1.45
CA LYS A 72 -7.34 6.90 1.36
C LYS A 72 -8.03 6.86 -0.01
N ARG A 73 -7.26 6.67 -1.08
CA ARG A 73 -7.75 6.68 -2.45
C ARG A 73 -8.42 5.37 -2.86
N PHE A 74 -7.87 4.23 -2.42
CA PHE A 74 -8.33 2.89 -2.83
C PHE A 74 -9.21 2.20 -1.79
N CYS A 75 -9.08 2.57 -0.52
CA CYS A 75 -9.65 1.86 0.64
C CYS A 75 -10.14 2.86 1.72
N PRO A 76 -11.12 3.73 1.44
CA PRO A 76 -11.56 4.76 2.41
C PRO A 76 -11.97 4.18 3.78
N ASN A 77 -12.56 2.98 3.81
CA ASN A 77 -12.94 2.31 5.06
C ASN A 77 -11.75 1.81 5.88
N LEU A 78 -10.63 1.46 5.22
CA LEU A 78 -9.41 0.99 5.89
C LEU A 78 -8.74 2.11 6.70
N LEU A 79 -8.95 3.36 6.28
CA LEU A 79 -8.53 4.54 7.04
C LEU A 79 -9.31 4.66 8.34
N GLU A 80 -10.65 4.56 8.28
CA GLU A 80 -11.51 4.66 9.46
C GLU A 80 -11.15 3.59 10.50
N ASP A 81 -10.86 2.37 10.07
CA ASP A 81 -10.46 1.28 10.95
C ASP A 81 -9.12 1.55 11.66
N ARG A 82 -8.14 2.16 10.99
CA ARG A 82 -6.85 2.53 11.61
C ARG A 82 -6.96 3.77 12.45
N GLU A 83 -7.69 4.80 12.01
CA GLU A 83 -7.95 5.98 12.84
C GLU A 83 -8.65 5.54 14.13
N ALA A 84 -9.61 4.61 14.07
CA ALA A 84 -10.23 4.02 15.25
C ALA A 84 -9.25 3.21 16.10
N PHE A 85 -8.22 2.58 15.51
CA PHE A 85 -7.16 1.89 16.23
C PHE A 85 -6.19 2.85 16.91
N ASP A 86 -5.67 3.85 16.18
CA ASP A 86 -4.72 4.84 16.68
C ASP A 86 -5.35 5.76 17.74
N ASN A 87 -6.66 6.00 17.66
CA ASN A 87 -7.41 6.73 18.68
C ASN A 87 -7.76 5.89 19.92
N LYS A 88 -7.38 4.60 20.00
CA LYS A 88 -7.54 3.84 21.25
C LYS A 88 -6.58 4.39 22.30
N PRO A 89 -7.07 4.75 23.50
CA PRO A 89 -6.19 5.21 24.56
C PRO A 89 -5.21 4.11 24.90
N VAL A 90 -3.91 4.44 24.90
CA VAL A 90 -2.87 3.56 25.44
C VAL A 90 -3.16 3.43 26.93
N ILE A 91 -3.74 2.29 27.34
CA ILE A 91 -3.90 1.98 28.76
C ILE A 91 -2.51 1.56 29.25
N CYS A 92 -1.78 2.52 29.80
CA CYS A 92 -0.54 2.31 30.55
C CYS A 92 -0.81 1.56 31.86
#